data_AF-A0A7J8A5Z6-F1
#
_entry.id   AF-A0A7J8A5Z6-F1
#
_cell.length_a   1.000
_cell.length_b   1.000
_cell.length_c   1.000
_cell.angle_alpha   90.00
_cell.angle_beta   90.00
_cell.angle_gamma   90.00
#
_symmetry.space_group_name_H-M   'P 1'
#
loop_
_entity.id
_entity.type
_entity.pdbx_description
1 polymer ?
#
loop_
_entity_poly.entity_id
_entity_poly.type
_entity_poly.pdbx_seq_one_letter_code
_entity_poly.pdbx_strand_id
1 'polypeptide(L)'
;MDSLPEEFSVRDVPVEEETKEETENKVEKLTDQLDKQEKDIPSNLMPVNLLLEVKKLLSTINNLPKGVVPYVKKFVEENFSLQTMQREVSANSQNGEEIVPALTLRFLITQLEASLRNIQATNYTAHQINIDYYLTLLFLYGIALTERGKKEDYTEAENKFLVMKMVIQENEICQNFMSLVYFGRGLLQYAQKRYNGGLLEFHRSLEEISDTNDHWFDIDPTEDEYFPTTFKDLLNNFIEITESNIMKQTICSYLDCERSCEADILRNTNYKGFFQLMCSKNCCIYFHIICWKKFKNLKYPEF
;
A
#
# COMPACT_ATOMS: atom_id res chain seq x y z
N MET A 1 33.54 -25.10 -67.71
CA MET A 1 32.60 -25.00 -68.84
C MET A 1 31.35 -24.29 -68.34
N ASP A 2 31.36 -22.98 -68.11
CA ASP A 2 31.92 -21.80 -68.86
C ASP A 2 30.83 -21.21 -69.77
N SER A 3 30.57 -19.90 -69.86
CA SER A 3 31.05 -18.71 -69.12
C SER A 3 30.10 -17.50 -69.36
N LEU A 4 30.30 -16.39 -68.63
CA LEU A 4 29.92 -15.02 -69.06
C LEU A 4 31.05 -14.40 -69.91
N PRO A 5 30.81 -13.38 -70.77
CA PRO A 5 30.79 -11.94 -70.38
C PRO A 5 29.56 -11.23 -71.01
N GLU A 6 29.42 -9.92 -71.29
CA GLU A 6 30.18 -8.63 -71.20
C GLU A 6 29.08 -7.53 -71.20
N GLU A 7 29.04 -6.39 -70.49
CA GLU A 7 29.96 -5.35 -70.01
C GLU A 7 30.10 -4.09 -70.93
N PHE A 8 30.25 -2.90 -70.31
CA PHE A 8 30.44 -1.53 -70.87
C PHE A 8 29.23 -0.80 -71.54
N SER A 9 29.13 0.55 -71.56
CA SER A 9 29.53 1.60 -70.58
C SER A 9 28.96 3.00 -70.90
N VAL A 10 28.44 3.69 -69.87
CA VAL A 10 28.32 5.16 -69.59
C VAL A 10 28.57 6.22 -70.69
N ARG A 11 27.62 7.18 -70.89
CA ARG A 11 27.83 8.66 -70.79
C ARG A 11 26.59 9.57 -71.03
N ASP A 12 26.71 10.80 -70.52
CA ASP A 12 25.67 11.73 -70.05
C ASP A 12 25.09 12.76 -71.06
N VAL A 13 23.84 13.22 -70.76
CA VAL A 13 23.32 14.62 -70.75
C VAL A 13 23.33 15.46 -72.05
N PRO A 14 22.17 16.05 -72.44
CA PRO A 14 21.97 17.49 -72.21
C PRO A 14 20.64 17.87 -71.51
N VAL A 15 20.58 19.14 -71.06
CA VAL A 15 19.47 19.80 -70.34
C VAL A 15 18.49 20.48 -71.31
N GLU A 16 17.20 20.48 -70.98
CA GLU A 16 16.29 21.61 -71.25
C GLU A 16 15.49 21.93 -69.97
N GLU A 17 15.20 23.21 -69.74
CA GLU A 17 14.47 23.74 -68.57
C GLU A 17 12.99 24.05 -68.94
N GLU A 18 12.29 24.84 -68.12
CA GLU A 18 10.90 25.32 -68.35
C GLU A 18 9.83 24.20 -68.43
N THR A 19 9.12 23.84 -67.36
CA THR A 19 8.29 24.78 -66.60
C THR A 19 7.94 24.25 -65.19
N LYS A 20 8.47 24.91 -64.15
CA LYS A 20 8.07 24.79 -62.74
C LYS A 20 7.73 26.18 -62.21
N GLU A 21 6.48 26.45 -61.86
CA GLU A 21 6.13 27.53 -60.91
C GLU A 21 4.68 27.46 -60.37
N GLU A 22 3.69 27.06 -61.18
CA GLU A 22 2.27 27.16 -60.78
C GLU A 22 1.69 25.96 -60.00
N THR A 23 2.39 24.83 -59.92
CA THR A 23 1.89 23.60 -59.23
C THR A 23 2.55 23.30 -57.89
N GLU A 24 3.78 23.75 -57.62
CA GLU A 24 4.46 23.51 -56.34
C GLU A 24 3.93 24.43 -55.22
N ASN A 25 3.58 25.68 -55.56
CA ASN A 25 2.89 26.67 -54.71
C ASN A 25 1.57 26.18 -54.07
N LYS A 26 1.02 25.05 -54.54
CA LYS A 26 -0.21 24.44 -54.02
C LYS A 26 0.02 23.21 -53.15
N VAL A 27 1.24 22.68 -53.14
CA VAL A 27 1.70 21.58 -52.26
C VAL A 27 2.31 22.17 -50.99
N GLU A 28 3.20 23.16 -51.11
CA GLU A 28 3.80 23.84 -49.95
C GLU A 28 2.73 24.43 -49.02
N LYS A 29 1.67 25.02 -49.60
CA LYS A 29 0.54 25.60 -48.86
C LYS A 29 -0.35 24.57 -48.15
N LEU A 30 -0.15 23.26 -48.39
CA LEU A 30 -0.79 22.17 -47.65
C LEU A 30 0.13 21.57 -46.58
N THR A 31 1.45 21.61 -46.76
CA THR A 31 2.41 21.22 -45.71
C THR A 31 2.57 22.30 -44.63
N ASP A 32 2.60 23.59 -45.00
CA ASP A 32 2.69 24.73 -44.07
C ASP A 32 1.47 24.88 -43.12
N GLN A 33 0.38 24.13 -43.37
CA GLN A 33 -0.80 24.07 -42.51
C GLN A 33 -0.84 22.83 -41.60
N LEU A 34 0.07 21.87 -41.78
CA LEU A 34 0.22 20.71 -40.87
C LEU A 34 1.18 21.03 -39.72
N ASP A 35 2.29 21.74 -39.98
CA ASP A 35 3.28 22.13 -38.95
C ASP A 35 2.86 23.36 -38.10
N LYS A 36 1.58 23.77 -38.16
CA LYS A 36 0.99 24.83 -37.30
C LYS A 36 -0.26 24.40 -36.54
N GLN A 37 -0.30 23.14 -36.12
CA GLN A 37 -1.10 22.67 -34.98
C GLN A 37 -0.27 22.17 -33.80
N GLU A 38 0.92 22.76 -33.59
CA GLU A 38 1.37 23.02 -32.22
C GLU A 38 0.38 23.99 -31.55
N LYS A 39 -0.67 23.42 -30.95
CA LYS A 39 -1.61 24.12 -30.08
C LYS A 39 -1.61 23.46 -28.71
N ASP A 40 -0.82 24.04 -27.81
CA ASP A 40 -1.08 24.11 -26.37
C ASP A 40 -1.77 22.88 -25.75
N ILE A 41 -1.13 21.72 -25.86
CA ILE A 41 -1.23 20.72 -24.79
C ILE A 41 -0.23 21.17 -23.73
N PRO A 42 -0.64 21.46 -22.47
CA PRO A 42 0.31 21.78 -21.42
C PRO A 42 1.22 20.57 -21.13
N SER A 43 2.45 20.59 -21.65
CA SER A 43 3.46 19.51 -21.53
C SER A 43 4.03 19.34 -20.11
N ASN A 44 3.21 19.61 -19.09
CA ASN A 44 3.58 19.72 -17.69
C ASN A 44 3.02 18.58 -16.82
N LEU A 45 2.38 17.58 -17.44
CA LEU A 45 2.14 16.28 -16.83
C LEU A 45 3.40 15.42 -16.92
N MET A 46 4.36 15.71 -16.04
CA MET A 46 5.37 14.72 -15.65
C MET A 46 4.67 13.40 -15.30
N PRO A 47 5.20 12.23 -15.68
CA PRO A 47 4.64 10.96 -15.26
C PRO A 47 4.76 10.85 -13.74
N VAL A 48 3.65 11.14 -13.05
CA VAL A 48 3.54 11.00 -11.60
C VAL A 48 3.95 9.57 -11.26
N ASN A 49 4.94 9.42 -10.38
CA ASN A 49 5.35 8.12 -9.90
C ASN A 49 4.24 7.58 -8.98
N LEU A 50 3.24 6.92 -9.58
CA LEU A 50 2.04 6.46 -8.90
C LEU A 50 2.35 5.50 -7.76
N LEU A 51 3.43 4.71 -7.88
CA LEU A 51 3.95 3.88 -6.79
C LEU A 51 4.46 4.74 -5.62
N LEU A 52 5.11 5.88 -5.88
CA LEU A 52 5.51 6.84 -4.86
C LEU A 52 4.31 7.54 -4.20
N GLU A 53 3.24 7.86 -4.95
CA GLU A 53 2.02 8.42 -4.35
C GLU A 53 1.27 7.38 -3.50
N VAL A 54 1.15 6.12 -3.97
CA VAL A 54 0.63 5.00 -3.16
C VAL A 54 1.47 4.80 -1.89
N LYS A 55 2.80 4.92 -1.98
CA LYS A 55 3.74 4.86 -0.85
C LYS A 55 3.65 6.07 0.10
N LYS A 56 3.22 7.24 -0.36
CA LYS A 56 2.94 8.41 0.51
C LYS A 56 1.62 8.24 1.26
N LEU A 57 0.59 7.69 0.60
CA LEU A 57 -0.71 7.43 1.22
C LEU A 57 -0.64 6.31 2.26
N LEU A 58 0.09 5.24 1.97
CA LEU A 58 0.26 4.08 2.85
C LEU A 58 1.75 3.94 3.19
N SER A 59 2.22 4.76 4.13
CA SER A 59 3.64 4.90 4.50
C SER A 59 4.35 3.55 4.74
N THR A 60 3.61 2.62 5.35
CA THR A 60 3.91 1.20 5.57
C THR A 60 4.47 0.47 4.34
N ILE A 61 4.01 0.78 3.11
CA ILE A 61 4.42 0.10 1.87
C ILE A 61 5.94 0.20 1.63
N ASN A 62 6.60 1.27 2.08
CA ASN A 62 8.03 1.44 1.89
C ASN A 62 8.89 0.41 2.62
N ASN A 63 8.31 -0.27 3.62
CA ASN A 63 9.03 -1.16 4.53
C ASN A 63 8.44 -2.58 4.52
N LEU A 64 7.65 -2.94 3.49
CA LEU A 64 7.17 -4.31 3.28
C LEU A 64 8.29 -5.21 2.73
N PRO A 65 8.20 -6.54 2.91
CA PRO A 65 9.16 -7.49 2.37
C PRO A 65 9.36 -7.34 0.85
N LYS A 66 10.59 -7.56 0.36
CA LYS A 66 10.91 -7.46 -1.08
C LYS A 66 10.01 -8.36 -1.94
N GLY A 67 9.69 -9.57 -1.48
CA GLY A 67 8.77 -10.51 -2.16
C GLY A 67 7.33 -9.97 -2.38
N VAL A 68 6.89 -8.95 -1.63
CA VAL A 68 5.58 -8.30 -1.80
C VAL A 68 5.61 -7.20 -2.88
N VAL A 69 6.78 -6.60 -3.13
CA VAL A 69 6.93 -5.43 -4.02
C VAL A 69 6.47 -5.69 -5.47
N PRO A 70 6.70 -6.87 -6.11
CA PRO A 70 6.15 -7.16 -7.43
C PRO A 70 4.61 -7.10 -7.48
N TYR A 71 3.94 -7.55 -6.42
CA TYR A 71 2.48 -7.54 -6.31
C TYR A 71 1.93 -6.12 -6.10
N VAL A 72 2.63 -5.27 -5.34
CA VAL A 72 2.28 -3.84 -5.24
C VAL A 72 2.46 -3.14 -6.59
N LYS A 73 3.58 -3.37 -7.30
CA LYS A 73 3.83 -2.81 -8.65
C LYS A 73 2.71 -3.20 -9.62
N LYS A 74 2.42 -4.50 -9.72
CA LYS A 74 1.33 -5.05 -10.54
C LYS A 74 -0.02 -4.37 -10.26
N PHE A 75 -0.39 -4.21 -8.98
CA PHE A 75 -1.64 -3.53 -8.63
C PHE A 75 -1.67 -2.07 -9.11
N VAL A 76 -0.56 -1.35 -8.98
CA VAL A 76 -0.45 0.04 -9.47
C VAL A 76 -0.58 0.08 -11.01
N GLU A 77 0.10 -0.82 -11.71
CA GLU A 77 0.10 -0.91 -13.18
C GLU A 77 -1.29 -1.30 -13.73
N GLU A 78 -1.99 -2.27 -13.13
CA GLU A 78 -3.30 -2.75 -13.59
C GLU A 78 -4.44 -1.74 -13.38
N ASN A 79 -4.39 -0.91 -12.32
CA ASN A 79 -5.56 -0.13 -11.88
C ASN A 79 -5.41 1.39 -12.08
N PHE A 80 -4.19 1.95 -12.14
CA PHE A 80 -3.94 3.41 -12.07
C PHE A 80 -3.51 4.02 -13.41
N SER A 81 -4.13 3.59 -14.51
CA SER A 81 -3.93 4.24 -15.81
C SER A 81 -4.31 5.73 -15.77
N LEU A 82 -3.71 6.55 -16.64
CA LEU A 82 -4.08 7.97 -16.78
C LEU A 82 -5.59 8.17 -17.01
N GLN A 83 -6.24 7.27 -17.76
CA GLN A 83 -7.69 7.30 -17.98
C GLN A 83 -8.49 6.95 -16.71
N THR A 84 -7.98 6.07 -15.84
CA THR A 84 -8.62 5.79 -14.54
C THR A 84 -8.49 7.00 -13.61
N MET A 85 -7.31 7.63 -13.58
CA MET A 85 -7.01 8.81 -12.77
C MET A 85 -7.82 10.05 -13.19
N GLN A 86 -7.96 10.30 -14.50
CA GLN A 86 -8.77 11.40 -15.02
C GLN A 86 -10.26 11.30 -14.61
N ARG A 87 -10.80 10.06 -14.51
CA ARG A 87 -12.18 9.83 -14.04
C ARG A 87 -12.39 10.21 -12.57
N GLU A 88 -11.34 10.21 -11.73
CA GLU A 88 -11.46 10.73 -10.35
C GLU A 88 -11.64 12.26 -10.34
N VAL A 89 -10.89 12.98 -11.19
CA VAL A 89 -10.95 14.45 -11.25
C VAL A 89 -12.32 14.91 -11.76
N SER A 90 -12.83 14.34 -12.85
CA SER A 90 -14.15 14.69 -13.41
C SER A 90 -15.33 14.43 -12.47
N ALA A 91 -15.16 13.57 -11.45
CA ALA A 91 -16.17 13.32 -10.42
C ALA A 91 -16.12 14.32 -9.24
N ASN A 92 -15.04 15.08 -9.11
CA ASN A 92 -14.80 16.04 -8.02
C ASN A 92 -14.77 17.52 -8.49
N SER A 93 -14.49 17.79 -9.78
CA SER A 93 -14.35 19.14 -10.33
C SER A 93 -15.72 19.83 -10.57
N GLN A 94 -16.16 20.66 -9.62
CA GLN A 94 -17.26 21.62 -9.86
C GLN A 94 -16.78 22.97 -10.44
N ASN A 95 -15.50 23.29 -10.28
CA ASN A 95 -14.86 24.47 -10.89
C ASN A 95 -13.86 24.01 -11.96
N GLY A 96 -13.87 24.66 -13.12
CA GLY A 96 -13.11 24.27 -14.31
C GLY A 96 -11.65 24.72 -14.30
N GLU A 97 -10.85 24.24 -13.35
CA GLU A 97 -9.39 24.25 -13.43
C GLU A 97 -8.89 22.82 -13.71
N GLU A 98 -7.86 22.67 -14.55
CA GLU A 98 -7.34 21.37 -14.98
C GLU A 98 -6.42 20.76 -13.91
N ILE A 99 -7.03 20.30 -12.82
CA ILE A 99 -6.35 19.74 -11.66
C ILE A 99 -5.69 18.40 -12.04
N VAL A 100 -4.37 18.34 -11.94
CA VAL A 100 -3.60 17.09 -12.04
C VAL A 100 -4.15 16.07 -11.04
N PRO A 101 -4.46 14.81 -11.45
CA PRO A 101 -5.04 13.81 -10.55
C PRO A 101 -4.16 13.48 -9.34
N ALA A 102 -4.39 14.19 -8.22
CA ALA A 102 -3.78 13.90 -6.94
C ALA A 102 -4.42 12.65 -6.33
N LEU A 103 -3.68 11.54 -6.33
CA LEU A 103 -4.15 10.25 -5.85
C LEU A 103 -4.70 10.34 -4.42
N THR A 104 -5.98 10.00 -4.23
CA THR A 104 -6.59 10.02 -2.88
C THR A 104 -6.62 8.64 -2.22
N LEU A 105 -6.52 8.60 -0.88
CA LEU A 105 -6.76 7.39 -0.09
C LEU A 105 -8.15 6.79 -0.37
N ARG A 106 -9.15 7.64 -0.65
CA ARG A 106 -10.50 7.17 -1.03
C ARG A 106 -10.48 6.37 -2.33
N PHE A 107 -9.83 6.89 -3.38
CA PHE A 107 -9.75 6.22 -4.67
C PHE A 107 -8.88 4.95 -4.60
N LEU A 108 -7.76 4.99 -3.88
CA LEU A 108 -6.94 3.80 -3.60
C LEU A 108 -7.77 2.66 -2.97
N ILE A 109 -8.60 2.97 -1.97
CA ILE A 109 -9.53 2.01 -1.35
C ILE A 109 -10.56 1.50 -2.38
N THR A 110 -11.13 2.38 -3.21
CA THR A 110 -12.09 1.97 -4.27
C THR A 110 -11.46 1.08 -5.34
N GLN A 111 -10.21 1.31 -5.74
CA GLN A 111 -9.50 0.42 -6.67
C GLN A 111 -9.23 -0.95 -6.03
N LEU A 112 -8.66 -0.99 -4.83
CA LEU A 112 -8.43 -2.23 -4.07
C LEU A 112 -9.72 -3.06 -3.91
N GLU A 113 -10.83 -2.41 -3.56
CA GLU A 113 -12.15 -3.06 -3.45
C GLU A 113 -12.67 -3.58 -4.80
N ALA A 114 -12.40 -2.88 -5.90
CA ALA A 114 -12.73 -3.34 -7.25
C ALA A 114 -11.88 -4.55 -7.67
N SER A 115 -10.56 -4.52 -7.47
CA SER A 115 -9.67 -5.65 -7.78
C SER A 115 -10.06 -6.90 -6.98
N LEU A 116 -10.33 -6.76 -5.68
CA LEU A 116 -10.79 -7.86 -4.82
C LEU A 116 -12.13 -8.45 -5.28
N ARG A 117 -13.12 -7.62 -5.65
CA ARG A 117 -14.39 -8.10 -6.23
C ARG A 117 -14.21 -8.81 -7.56
N ASN A 118 -13.31 -8.33 -8.42
CA ASN A 118 -13.03 -8.95 -9.72
C ASN A 118 -12.42 -10.35 -9.54
N ILE A 119 -11.47 -10.51 -8.61
CA ILE A 119 -10.91 -11.83 -8.25
C ILE A 119 -12.02 -12.75 -7.72
N GLN A 120 -12.88 -12.26 -6.81
CA GLN A 120 -14.00 -13.05 -6.28
C GLN A 120 -15.00 -13.49 -7.35
N ALA A 121 -15.27 -12.65 -8.35
CA ALA A 121 -16.20 -12.94 -9.44
C ALA A 121 -15.62 -13.88 -10.52
N THR A 122 -14.30 -13.96 -10.68
CA THR A 122 -13.62 -14.75 -11.73
C THR A 122 -13.30 -16.21 -11.33
N ASN A 123 -13.75 -16.64 -10.15
CA ASN A 123 -13.44 -17.92 -9.47
C ASN A 123 -13.75 -19.25 -10.19
N TYR A 124 -14.15 -19.27 -11.47
CA TYR A 124 -14.71 -20.46 -12.13
C TYR A 124 -13.99 -21.01 -13.37
N THR A 125 -12.77 -20.54 -13.69
CA THR A 125 -11.91 -21.17 -14.72
C THR A 125 -10.48 -21.42 -14.23
N ALA A 126 -10.34 -22.50 -13.44
CA ALA A 126 -9.11 -23.25 -13.15
C ALA A 126 -7.86 -22.52 -12.60
N HIS A 127 -7.46 -22.87 -11.37
CA HIS A 127 -6.06 -22.99 -10.90
C HIS A 127 -5.10 -21.78 -10.99
N GLN A 128 -5.54 -20.58 -11.37
CA GLN A 128 -4.64 -19.44 -11.65
C GLN A 128 -4.94 -18.12 -10.91
N ILE A 129 -5.61 -18.18 -9.75
CA ILE A 129 -5.48 -17.08 -8.78
C ILE A 129 -4.07 -17.17 -8.19
N ASN A 130 -3.20 -16.20 -8.50
CA ASN A 130 -1.96 -16.03 -7.77
C ASN A 130 -2.32 -15.58 -6.34
N ILE A 131 -2.08 -16.48 -5.37
CA ILE A 131 -2.53 -16.32 -3.99
C ILE A 131 -1.81 -15.14 -3.33
N ASP A 132 -0.49 -15.03 -3.53
CA ASP A 132 0.35 -13.93 -3.03
C ASP A 132 -0.19 -12.54 -3.42
N TYR A 133 -0.65 -12.38 -4.67
CA TYR A 133 -1.28 -11.17 -5.17
C TYR A 133 -2.60 -10.89 -4.46
N TYR A 134 -3.44 -11.91 -4.28
CA TYR A 134 -4.70 -11.78 -3.53
C TYR A 134 -4.47 -11.43 -2.05
N LEU A 135 -3.53 -12.10 -1.37
CA LEU A 135 -3.11 -11.80 0.00
C LEU A 135 -2.52 -10.38 0.12
N THR A 136 -1.73 -9.95 -0.86
CA THR A 136 -1.21 -8.58 -0.94
C THR A 136 -2.35 -7.56 -1.06
N LEU A 137 -3.35 -7.80 -1.93
CA LEU A 137 -4.51 -6.92 -2.08
C LEU A 137 -5.37 -6.87 -0.81
N LEU A 138 -5.58 -8.01 -0.13
CA LEU A 138 -6.25 -8.07 1.17
C LEU A 138 -5.52 -7.24 2.23
N PHE A 139 -4.20 -7.39 2.31
CA PHE A 139 -3.34 -6.63 3.23
C PHE A 139 -3.41 -5.12 2.94
N LEU A 140 -3.15 -4.71 1.70
CA LEU A 140 -3.19 -3.30 1.28
C LEU A 140 -4.55 -2.66 1.56
N TYR A 141 -5.66 -3.38 1.33
CA TYR A 141 -7.00 -2.91 1.64
C TYR A 141 -7.23 -2.77 3.15
N GLY A 142 -6.79 -3.73 3.96
CA GLY A 142 -6.83 -3.64 5.43
C GLY A 142 -6.03 -2.44 5.98
N ILE A 143 -4.83 -2.18 5.44
CA ILE A 143 -4.03 -1.00 5.81
C ILE A 143 -4.73 0.29 5.38
N ALA A 144 -5.20 0.39 4.13
CA ALA A 144 -5.87 1.59 3.63
C ALA A 144 -7.15 1.95 4.41
N LEU A 145 -7.91 0.94 4.83
CA LEU A 145 -9.05 1.12 5.74
C LEU A 145 -8.59 1.56 7.15
N THR A 146 -7.51 0.99 7.66
CA THR A 146 -6.92 1.38 8.95
C THR A 146 -6.49 2.86 8.96
N GLU A 147 -5.79 3.32 7.93
CA GLU A 147 -5.38 4.72 7.75
C GLU A 147 -6.58 5.67 7.60
N ARG A 148 -7.71 5.20 7.02
CA ARG A 148 -8.95 6.00 6.92
C ARG A 148 -9.72 6.10 8.24
N GLY A 149 -9.49 5.17 9.18
CA GLY A 149 -9.77 5.35 10.60
C GLY A 149 -11.24 5.36 11.05
N LYS A 150 -12.21 5.01 10.19
CA LYS A 150 -13.62 4.92 10.61
C LYS A 150 -13.91 3.62 11.36
N LYS A 151 -15.00 3.60 12.14
CA LYS A 151 -15.42 2.42 12.91
C LYS A 151 -15.78 1.23 12.01
N GLU A 152 -16.40 1.53 10.87
CA GLU A 152 -16.79 0.57 9.83
C GLU A 152 -15.53 0.04 9.12
N ASP A 153 -14.61 0.95 8.76
CA ASP A 153 -13.32 0.63 8.14
C ASP A 153 -12.49 -0.31 9.04
N TYR A 154 -12.43 -0.03 10.34
CA TYR A 154 -11.75 -0.90 11.32
C TYR A 154 -12.36 -2.30 11.44
N THR A 155 -13.67 -2.44 11.24
CA THR A 155 -14.34 -3.74 11.27
C THR A 155 -13.99 -4.53 10.01
N GLU A 156 -14.00 -3.86 8.86
CA GLU A 156 -13.68 -4.48 7.58
C GLU A 156 -12.17 -4.76 7.41
N ALA A 157 -11.28 -3.98 8.02
CA ALA A 157 -9.84 -4.28 8.08
C ALA A 157 -9.57 -5.58 8.85
N GLU A 158 -10.18 -5.76 10.04
CA GLU A 158 -10.07 -7.01 10.81
C GLU A 158 -10.61 -8.21 10.01
N ASN A 159 -11.75 -8.06 9.33
CA ASN A 159 -12.29 -9.09 8.42
C ASN A 159 -11.27 -9.49 7.33
N LYS A 160 -10.52 -8.53 6.77
CA LYS A 160 -9.58 -8.79 5.66
C LYS A 160 -8.32 -9.49 6.14
N PHE A 161 -7.77 -9.11 7.30
CA PHE A 161 -6.68 -9.85 7.92
C PHE A 161 -7.12 -11.26 8.37
N LEU A 162 -8.38 -11.44 8.78
CA LEU A 162 -8.93 -12.76 9.11
C LEU A 162 -9.10 -13.65 7.86
N VAL A 163 -9.63 -13.12 6.75
CA VAL A 163 -9.71 -13.86 5.47
C VAL A 163 -8.31 -14.21 4.97
N MET A 164 -7.36 -13.28 5.05
CA MET A 164 -5.96 -13.50 4.72
C MET A 164 -5.37 -14.65 5.56
N LYS A 165 -5.63 -14.69 6.87
CA LYS A 165 -5.24 -15.79 7.75
C LYS A 165 -5.86 -17.13 7.35
N MET A 166 -7.16 -17.17 7.08
CA MET A 166 -7.86 -18.39 6.69
C MET A 166 -7.27 -18.99 5.41
N VAL A 167 -7.05 -18.17 4.38
CA VAL A 167 -6.47 -18.63 3.10
C VAL A 167 -5.07 -19.20 3.27
N ILE A 168 -4.25 -18.64 4.17
CA ILE A 168 -2.92 -19.16 4.49
C ILE A 168 -3.01 -20.48 5.29
N GLN A 169 -3.97 -20.59 6.21
CA GLN A 169 -4.20 -21.85 6.95
C GLN A 169 -4.82 -22.96 6.07
N GLU A 170 -5.49 -22.59 4.98
CA GLU A 170 -6.00 -23.50 3.95
C GLU A 170 -4.96 -23.82 2.86
N ASN A 171 -3.83 -23.09 2.81
CA ASN A 171 -2.80 -23.26 1.78
C ASN A 171 -1.37 -23.03 2.32
N GLU A 172 -0.68 -24.12 2.64
CA GLU A 172 0.65 -24.12 3.25
C GLU A 172 1.76 -23.44 2.40
N ILE A 173 1.51 -23.16 1.13
CA ILE A 173 2.50 -22.54 0.21
C ILE A 173 2.76 -21.06 0.57
N CYS A 174 1.82 -20.39 1.26
CA CYS A 174 1.91 -18.95 1.57
C CYS A 174 2.02 -18.61 3.08
N GLN A 175 2.59 -19.51 3.89
CA GLN A 175 2.81 -19.27 5.34
C GLN A 175 3.69 -18.03 5.61
N ASN A 176 4.62 -17.70 4.72
CA ASN A 176 5.38 -16.45 4.71
C ASN A 176 4.51 -15.16 4.87
N PHE A 177 3.27 -15.14 4.36
CA PHE A 177 2.34 -14.02 4.53
C PHE A 177 1.71 -13.94 5.94
N MET A 178 1.87 -14.95 6.83
CA MET A 178 1.33 -14.92 8.20
C MET A 178 1.94 -13.77 9.03
N SER A 179 3.22 -13.47 8.81
CA SER A 179 3.88 -12.27 9.37
C SER A 179 3.11 -10.98 9.06
N LEU A 180 2.61 -10.82 7.82
CA LEU A 180 1.86 -9.65 7.36
C LEU A 180 0.43 -9.62 7.91
N VAL A 181 -0.19 -10.77 8.16
CA VAL A 181 -1.46 -10.85 8.90
C VAL A 181 -1.30 -10.21 10.27
N TYR A 182 -0.32 -10.68 11.05
CA TYR A 182 -0.11 -10.17 12.40
C TYR A 182 0.36 -8.71 12.40
N PHE A 183 1.22 -8.31 11.48
CA PHE A 183 1.63 -6.91 11.35
C PHE A 183 0.44 -5.97 11.04
N GLY A 184 -0.43 -6.36 10.09
CA GLY A 184 -1.62 -5.60 9.74
C GLY A 184 -2.61 -5.47 10.91
N ARG A 185 -2.81 -6.57 11.66
CA ARG A 185 -3.59 -6.55 12.91
C ARG A 185 -2.93 -5.68 13.98
N GLY A 186 -1.60 -5.72 14.11
CA GLY A 186 -0.84 -4.86 15.00
C GLY A 186 -1.07 -3.37 14.73
N LEU A 187 -0.97 -2.95 13.45
CA LEU A 187 -1.26 -1.58 13.00
C LEU A 187 -2.71 -1.18 13.26
N LEU A 188 -3.67 -2.07 13.00
CA LEU A 188 -5.09 -1.85 13.26
C LEU A 188 -5.39 -1.65 14.76
N GLN A 189 -4.82 -2.48 15.63
CA GLN A 189 -4.93 -2.36 17.09
C GLN A 189 -4.23 -1.07 17.58
N TYR A 190 -3.10 -0.68 16.99
CA TYR A 190 -2.38 0.56 17.28
C TYR A 190 -3.21 1.81 16.92
N ALA A 191 -3.80 1.85 15.72
CA ALA A 191 -4.71 2.92 15.28
C ALA A 191 -5.96 3.03 16.18
N GLN A 192 -6.49 1.90 16.63
CA GLN A 192 -7.57 1.80 17.63
C GLN A 192 -7.13 2.13 19.06
N LYS A 193 -5.83 2.39 19.31
CA LYS A 193 -5.24 2.68 20.64
C LYS A 193 -5.48 1.55 21.65
N ARG A 194 -5.37 0.31 21.17
CA ARG A 194 -5.41 -0.96 21.92
C ARG A 194 -3.99 -1.52 22.04
N TYR A 195 -3.07 -0.72 22.59
CA TYR A 195 -1.63 -0.92 22.46
C TYR A 195 -1.11 -2.29 22.91
N ASN A 196 -1.63 -2.87 24.00
CA ASN A 196 -1.23 -4.22 24.45
C ASN A 196 -1.56 -5.30 23.39
N GLY A 197 -2.72 -5.16 22.72
CA GLY A 197 -3.12 -6.04 21.62
C GLY A 197 -2.26 -5.83 20.37
N GLY A 198 -1.94 -4.57 20.05
CA GLY A 198 -1.03 -4.24 18.95
C GLY A 198 0.37 -4.82 19.16
N LEU A 199 0.92 -4.66 20.36
CA LEU A 199 2.24 -5.18 20.76
C LEU A 199 2.31 -6.71 20.63
N LEU A 200 1.30 -7.43 21.12
CA LEU A 200 1.20 -8.89 20.99
C LEU A 200 1.22 -9.35 19.52
N GLU A 201 0.50 -8.64 18.65
CA GLU A 201 0.46 -8.95 17.22
C GLU A 201 1.78 -8.57 16.51
N PHE A 202 2.46 -7.48 16.90
CA PHE A 202 3.80 -7.17 16.38
C PHE A 202 4.85 -8.20 16.80
N HIS A 203 4.82 -8.72 18.03
CA HIS A 203 5.70 -9.83 18.42
C HIS A 203 5.42 -11.11 17.64
N ARG A 204 4.15 -11.48 17.41
CA ARG A 204 3.80 -12.62 16.54
C ARG A 204 4.31 -12.44 15.10
N SER A 205 4.24 -11.23 14.56
CA SER A 205 4.80 -10.93 13.25
C SER A 205 6.33 -11.15 13.20
N LEU A 206 7.03 -10.82 14.29
CA LEU A 206 8.47 -11.02 14.44
C LEU A 206 8.87 -12.49 14.66
N GLU A 207 8.02 -13.27 15.33
CA GLU A 207 8.13 -14.73 15.49
C GLU A 207 8.04 -15.43 14.13
N GLU A 208 7.00 -15.17 13.33
CA GLU A 208 6.83 -15.77 11.99
C GLU A 208 8.00 -15.47 11.04
N ILE A 209 8.62 -14.29 11.11
CA ILE A 209 9.83 -13.94 10.32
C ILE A 209 11.08 -14.69 10.82
N SER A 210 11.10 -15.11 12.08
CA SER A 210 12.25 -15.80 12.69
C SER A 210 12.17 -17.33 12.50
N ASP A 211 10.97 -17.88 12.41
CA ASP A 211 10.72 -19.31 12.13
C ASP A 211 10.71 -19.63 10.62
N THR A 212 10.40 -18.66 9.75
CA THR A 212 10.47 -18.84 8.29
C THR A 212 11.92 -18.79 7.79
N ASN A 213 12.51 -19.98 7.63
CA ASN A 213 13.86 -20.20 7.11
C ASN A 213 14.00 -19.92 5.59
N ASP A 214 13.13 -19.06 5.04
CA ASP A 214 12.87 -18.90 3.60
C ASP A 214 13.44 -17.58 3.03
N HIS A 215 14.04 -17.70 1.85
CA HIS A 215 14.55 -16.59 1.03
C HIS A 215 13.46 -15.58 0.57
N TRP A 216 12.18 -15.84 0.83
CA TRP A 216 11.07 -14.98 0.39
C TRP A 216 11.17 -13.51 0.84
N PHE A 217 11.82 -13.25 1.98
CA PHE A 217 12.02 -11.90 2.48
C PHE A 217 13.28 -11.23 1.91
N ASP A 218 14.22 -12.01 1.34
CA ASP A 218 15.62 -11.68 0.96
C ASP A 218 16.14 -10.36 1.54
N ILE A 219 16.31 -10.41 2.86
CA ILE A 219 16.72 -9.30 3.73
C ILE A 219 18.23 -9.10 3.65
N ASP A 220 18.74 -8.86 2.44
CA ASP A 220 20.02 -8.18 2.28
C ASP A 220 19.78 -6.66 2.10
N PRO A 221 20.04 -5.83 3.15
CA PRO A 221 19.93 -4.38 3.06
C PRO A 221 21.12 -3.73 2.35
N THR A 222 22.14 -4.49 1.93
CA THR A 222 23.32 -3.94 1.23
C THR A 222 23.14 -3.82 -0.28
N GLU A 223 22.10 -4.45 -0.85
CA GLU A 223 21.83 -4.41 -2.30
C GLU A 223 20.79 -3.37 -2.75
N ASP A 224 20.15 -2.63 -1.82
CA ASP A 224 19.05 -1.70 -2.17
C ASP A 224 19.29 -0.27 -1.66
N GLU A 225 19.90 0.57 -2.50
CA GLU A 225 20.20 1.98 -2.23
C GLU A 225 18.96 2.84 -1.89
N TYR A 226 17.74 2.36 -2.16
CA TYR A 226 16.50 3.09 -1.90
C TYR A 226 15.74 2.63 -0.65
N PHE A 227 16.02 1.45 -0.10
CA PHE A 227 15.26 0.85 1.02
C PHE A 227 16.16 0.27 2.13
N PRO A 228 16.84 1.14 2.92
CA PRO A 228 17.81 0.71 3.94
C PRO A 228 17.18 0.13 5.23
N THR A 229 15.88 0.33 5.46
CA THR A 229 15.15 -0.23 6.61
C THR A 229 14.49 -1.56 6.26
N THR A 230 14.82 -2.62 7.01
CA THR A 230 14.22 -3.93 6.79
C THR A 230 12.80 -4.00 7.39
N PHE A 231 12.00 -4.98 6.96
CA PHE A 231 10.70 -5.25 7.58
C PHE A 231 10.82 -5.60 9.08
N LYS A 232 11.97 -6.17 9.50
CA LYS A 232 12.28 -6.44 10.90
C LYS A 232 12.54 -5.15 11.69
N ASP A 233 13.24 -4.18 11.11
CA ASP A 233 13.47 -2.87 11.74
C ASP A 233 12.18 -2.06 11.86
N LEU A 234 11.29 -2.16 10.86
CA LEU A 234 9.94 -1.60 10.92
C LEU A 234 9.14 -2.16 12.11
N LEU A 235 9.14 -3.49 12.27
CA LEU A 235 8.46 -4.15 13.38
C LEU A 235 9.05 -3.74 14.73
N ASN A 236 10.38 -3.73 14.85
CA ASN A 236 11.06 -3.25 16.05
C ASN A 236 10.67 -1.79 16.37
N ASN A 237 10.62 -0.91 15.37
CA ASN A 237 10.22 0.48 15.56
C ASN A 237 8.75 0.61 16.00
N PHE A 238 7.83 -0.18 15.43
CA PHE A 238 6.43 -0.21 15.90
C PHE A 238 6.29 -0.81 17.30
N ILE A 239 7.11 -1.80 17.68
CA ILE A 239 7.21 -2.33 19.04
C ILE A 239 7.66 -1.21 20.00
N GLU A 240 8.81 -0.59 19.76
CA GLU A 240 9.35 0.51 20.58
C GLU A 240 8.36 1.68 20.72
N ILE A 241 7.72 2.10 19.63
CA ILE A 241 6.70 3.17 19.64
C ILE A 241 5.48 2.73 20.45
N THR A 242 5.06 1.47 20.35
CA THR A 242 3.90 0.94 21.08
C THR A 242 4.20 0.82 22.59
N GLU A 243 5.36 0.29 22.98
CA GLU A 243 5.84 0.28 24.37
C GLU A 243 5.99 1.69 24.94
N SER A 244 6.57 2.61 24.16
CA SER A 244 6.64 4.04 24.50
C SER A 244 5.25 4.64 24.76
N ASN A 245 4.23 4.29 23.95
CA ASN A 245 2.86 4.73 24.19
C ASN A 245 2.23 4.06 25.42
N ILE A 246 2.49 2.78 25.66
CA ILE A 246 2.09 2.04 26.87
C ILE A 246 2.64 2.69 28.14
N MET A 247 3.90 3.15 28.13
CA MET A 247 4.53 3.81 29.27
C MET A 247 4.14 5.28 29.46
N LYS A 248 3.85 6.02 28.37
CA LYS A 248 3.60 7.47 28.41
C LYS A 248 2.11 7.83 28.56
N GLN A 249 1.20 6.97 28.12
CA GLN A 249 -0.24 7.20 28.25
C GLN A 249 -0.80 6.43 29.46
N THR A 250 -1.88 6.93 30.07
CA THR A 250 -2.54 6.26 31.21
C THR A 250 -3.42 5.11 30.72
N ILE A 251 -2.83 4.13 30.03
CA ILE A 251 -3.57 3.04 29.39
C ILE A 251 -4.00 1.97 30.40
N CYS A 252 -4.88 1.07 29.98
CA CYS A 252 -5.25 -0.08 30.80
C CYS A 252 -4.10 -1.12 30.83
N SER A 253 -3.43 -1.23 31.98
CA SER A 253 -2.31 -2.14 32.27
C SER A 253 -2.71 -3.62 32.44
N TYR A 254 -3.92 -4.01 32.01
CA TYR A 254 -4.33 -5.41 31.88
C TYR A 254 -3.98 -5.91 30.48
N LEU A 255 -3.25 -7.02 30.38
CA LEU A 255 -2.67 -7.50 29.12
C LEU A 255 -3.75 -7.74 28.05
N ASP A 256 -4.74 -8.60 28.34
CA ASP A 256 -5.89 -8.92 27.47
C ASP A 256 -6.98 -7.81 27.49
N CYS A 257 -6.57 -6.55 27.33
CA CYS A 257 -7.46 -5.40 27.26
C CYS A 257 -7.88 -5.07 25.82
N GLU A 258 -8.98 -5.67 25.37
CA GLU A 258 -9.65 -5.42 24.08
C GLU A 258 -10.29 -4.02 23.93
N ARG A 259 -10.08 -3.10 24.88
CA ARG A 259 -10.68 -1.75 24.89
C ARG A 259 -9.68 -0.68 24.46
N SER A 260 -10.14 0.27 23.65
CA SER A 260 -9.37 1.47 23.28
C SER A 260 -9.09 2.32 24.51
N CYS A 261 -7.84 2.74 24.69
CA CYS A 261 -7.38 3.37 25.94
C CYS A 261 -7.75 4.85 26.06
N GLU A 262 -8.13 5.51 24.95
CA GLU A 262 -8.33 6.96 24.91
C GLU A 262 -9.73 7.39 25.40
N ALA A 263 -10.76 6.56 25.15
CA ALA A 263 -12.16 6.87 25.46
C ALA A 263 -12.51 6.68 26.94
N ASP A 264 -11.91 5.67 27.60
CA ASP A 264 -12.28 5.21 28.95
C ASP A 264 -11.35 5.74 30.07
N ILE A 265 -10.32 6.56 29.78
CA ILE A 265 -9.36 7.01 30.84
C ILE A 265 -9.00 8.52 30.80
N LEU A 266 -8.77 9.15 29.65
CA LEU A 266 -8.23 10.54 29.60
C LEU A 266 -9.16 11.62 29.04
N ARG A 267 -9.86 11.39 27.92
CA ARG A 267 -10.44 12.51 27.14
C ARG A 267 -11.75 13.12 27.68
N ASN A 268 -12.18 12.78 28.88
CA ASN A 268 -13.22 13.55 29.58
C ASN A 268 -13.12 13.44 31.11
N THR A 269 -13.01 14.59 31.78
CA THR A 269 -12.67 14.73 33.21
C THR A 269 -13.77 14.29 34.20
N ASN A 270 -14.78 13.55 33.71
CA ASN A 270 -15.89 13.00 34.49
C ASN A 270 -15.97 11.45 34.42
N TYR A 271 -15.09 10.78 33.67
CA TYR A 271 -15.17 9.32 33.49
C TYR A 271 -14.70 8.55 34.75
N LYS A 272 -15.64 8.05 35.54
CA LYS A 272 -15.39 7.28 36.79
C LYS A 272 -15.18 5.78 36.59
N GLY A 273 -14.96 5.32 35.35
CA GLY A 273 -14.93 3.90 34.99
C GLY A 273 -13.55 3.23 35.02
N PHE A 274 -12.50 3.94 35.44
CA PHE A 274 -11.15 3.39 35.62
C PHE A 274 -10.79 3.19 37.10
N PHE A 275 -9.76 2.38 37.34
CA PHE A 275 -9.15 2.12 38.64
C PHE A 275 -7.64 2.42 38.53
N GLN A 276 -7.10 3.21 39.45
CA GLN A 276 -5.71 3.63 39.47
C GLN A 276 -5.01 2.99 40.66
N LEU A 277 -3.84 2.40 40.43
CA LEU A 277 -2.87 2.09 41.49
C LEU A 277 -1.72 3.07 41.39
N MET A 278 -1.31 3.61 42.54
CA MET A 278 -0.20 4.54 42.66
C MET A 278 0.74 4.02 43.76
N CYS A 279 2.04 3.96 43.47
CA CYS A 279 3.05 3.57 44.47
C CYS A 279 3.60 4.79 45.21
N SER A 280 4.35 4.56 46.30
CA SER A 280 5.00 5.63 47.08
C SER A 280 6.06 6.46 46.33
N LYS A 281 6.46 6.02 45.12
CA LYS A 281 7.31 6.79 44.19
C LYS A 281 6.50 7.55 43.11
N ASN A 282 5.20 7.71 43.31
CA ASN A 282 4.25 8.37 42.40
C ASN A 282 4.09 7.72 41.00
N CYS A 283 4.64 6.52 40.79
CA CYS A 283 4.37 5.73 39.57
C CYS A 283 2.90 5.31 39.58
N CYS A 284 2.20 5.52 38.46
CA CYS A 284 0.77 5.24 38.31
C CYS A 284 0.54 4.17 37.24
N ILE A 285 -0.29 3.17 37.54
CA ILE A 285 -0.84 2.23 36.57
C ILE A 285 -2.37 2.29 36.61
N TYR A 286 -3.01 2.08 35.47
CA TYR A 286 -4.44 2.33 35.27
C TYR A 286 -5.12 1.09 34.71
N PHE A 287 -6.40 0.91 35.01
CA PHE A 287 -7.19 -0.22 34.56
C PHE A 287 -8.62 0.23 34.27
N HIS A 288 -9.26 -0.30 33.23
CA HIS A 288 -10.73 -0.27 33.17
C HIS A 288 -11.28 -1.05 34.37
N ILE A 289 -12.37 -0.63 35.02
CA ILE A 289 -12.91 -1.31 36.22
C ILE A 289 -13.19 -2.81 35.98
N ILE A 290 -13.58 -3.20 34.77
CA ILE A 290 -13.78 -4.61 34.38
C ILE A 290 -12.44 -5.36 34.31
N CYS A 291 -11.42 -4.74 33.71
CA CYS A 291 -10.07 -5.29 33.65
C CYS A 291 -9.42 -5.41 35.03
N TRP A 292 -9.62 -4.43 35.93
CA TRP A 292 -9.21 -4.53 37.33
C TRP A 292 -9.92 -5.69 38.05
N LYS A 293 -11.23 -5.87 37.82
CA LYS A 293 -12.00 -7.01 38.38
C LYS A 293 -11.49 -8.37 37.88
N LYS A 294 -10.99 -8.48 36.65
CA LYS A 294 -10.27 -9.67 36.17
C LYS A 294 -8.92 -9.80 36.87
N PHE A 295 -8.07 -8.78 36.76
CA PHE A 295 -6.70 -8.74 37.28
C PHE A 295 -6.60 -9.14 38.76
N LYS A 296 -7.38 -8.50 39.64
CA LYS A 296 -7.34 -8.77 41.09
C LYS A 296 -7.82 -10.19 41.48
N ASN A 297 -8.50 -10.88 40.56
CA ASN A 297 -9.00 -12.23 40.75
C ASN A 297 -8.04 -13.28 40.15
N LEU A 298 -6.98 -12.86 39.44
CA LEU A 298 -5.89 -13.74 39.06
C LEU A 298 -5.17 -14.19 40.33
N LYS A 299 -5.22 -15.50 40.62
CA LYS A 299 -4.34 -16.09 41.62
C LYS A 299 -2.94 -16.15 41.01
N TYR A 300 -2.11 -15.17 41.37
CA TYR A 300 -0.67 -15.35 41.26
C TYR A 300 -0.27 -16.57 42.10
N PRO A 301 0.58 -17.48 41.58
CA PRO A 301 1.20 -18.48 42.44
C PRO A 301 2.02 -17.77 43.51
N GLU A 302 1.94 -18.25 44.75
CA GLU A 302 2.83 -17.80 45.82
C GLU A 302 4.24 -18.31 45.50
N PHE A 303 5.21 -17.38 45.47
CA PHE A 303 6.64 -17.63 45.24
C PHE A 303 7.38 -17.77 46.58
#